data_AF-A0A7M2WSL2-F1
#
_entry.id   AF-A0A7M2WSL2-F1
#
_cell.length_a   1.000
_cell.length_b   1.000
_cell.length_c   1.000
_cell.angle_alpha   90.00
_cell.angle_beta   90.00
_cell.angle_gamma   90.00
#
_symmetry.space_group_name_H-M   'P 1'
#
loop_
_entity.id
_entity.type
_entity.pdbx_description
1 polymer ?
#
loop_
_entity_poly.entity_id
_entity_poly.type
_entity_poly.pdbx_seq_one_letter_code
_entity_poly.pdbx_strand_id
1 'polypeptide(L)'
;MPDTWQTIEQAAVTLGLSVRTVNRHITGGKLESRLFEGRREVLVSLPDPVRPADSTKSAAPQRAASAAPSASGTTDTPPAPESTVNFTMGAAANDRNDAASSNPSANAAADKPAYESVRRAMFDSESNEKPLDLRTMLTLADSADDKASLAVAAYQTLARTSEMQVHSLRRVALGAWAAVGVMAAGAIMAVGWGTYRLTTSEGTSSYLRAQVTDQKTEINHLTDERDRARNELVRLQIESARLQDRLSQLADAQSVAEIARYALRTIKQNDLGSSPIATQPTVAASATQPTLVEGPIKPDTHSPTTQPAHPAGGIAAGPVTQPASKPALTGQRPTYITNSREPFDPR
;
A
#
# COMPACT_ATOMS: atom_id res chain seq x y z
N MET A 1 27.02 3.83 13.69
CA MET A 1 25.62 3.49 14.02
C MET A 1 25.67 2.49 15.16
N PRO A 2 24.95 2.71 16.26
CA PRO A 2 24.94 1.76 17.36
C PRO A 2 24.18 0.51 16.92
N ASP A 3 24.91 -0.52 16.50
CA ASP A 3 24.30 -1.81 16.21
C ASP A 3 23.82 -2.42 17.52
N THR A 4 22.53 -2.75 17.57
CA THR A 4 21.90 -3.30 18.77
C THR A 4 21.41 -4.71 18.47
N TRP A 5 21.82 -5.67 19.31
CA TRP A 5 21.28 -7.02 19.26
C TRP A 5 19.88 -7.02 19.87
N GLN A 6 18.89 -7.48 19.10
CA GLN A 6 17.50 -7.52 19.52
C GLN A 6 16.92 -8.91 19.29
N THR A 7 15.86 -9.27 20.04
CA THR A 7 15.14 -10.51 19.76
C THR A 7 14.45 -10.44 18.39
N ILE A 8 14.17 -11.60 17.78
CA ILE A 8 13.48 -11.65 16.47
C ILE A 8 12.16 -10.85 16.47
N GLU A 9 11.42 -10.90 17.58
CA GLU A 9 10.14 -10.20 17.74
C GLU A 9 10.33 -8.67 17.77
N GLN A 10 11.35 -8.19 18.49
CA GLN A 10 11.68 -6.77 18.54
C GLN A 10 12.21 -6.27 17.20
N ALA A 11 13.11 -7.01 16.58
CA ALA A 11 13.66 -6.69 15.27
C ALA A 11 12.56 -6.62 14.19
N ALA A 12 11.55 -7.50 14.27
CA ALA A 12 10.39 -7.47 13.38
C ALA A 12 9.63 -6.13 13.49
N VAL A 13 9.40 -5.64 14.71
CA VAL A 13 8.76 -4.35 14.97
C VAL A 13 9.64 -3.19 14.48
N THR A 14 10.93 -3.20 14.82
CA THR A 14 11.87 -2.12 14.45
C THR A 14 12.07 -2.01 12.94
N LEU A 15 12.11 -3.13 12.22
CA LEU A 15 12.27 -3.15 10.76
C LEU A 15 10.94 -3.00 9.99
N GLY A 16 9.79 -3.04 10.67
CA GLY A 16 8.48 -3.07 10.01
C GLY A 16 8.24 -4.35 9.17
N LEU A 17 8.82 -5.48 9.57
CA LEU A 17 8.72 -6.76 8.88
C LEU A 17 7.98 -7.80 9.72
N SER A 18 7.38 -8.80 9.08
CA SER A 18 6.83 -9.94 9.83
C SER A 18 7.96 -10.82 10.40
N VAL A 19 7.73 -11.44 11.56
CA VAL A 19 8.64 -12.42 12.18
C VAL A 19 9.07 -13.51 11.19
N ARG A 20 8.15 -13.99 10.34
CA ARG A 20 8.44 -15.00 9.31
C ARG A 20 9.40 -14.46 8.24
N THR A 21 9.26 -13.20 7.86
CA THR A 21 10.18 -12.54 6.91
C THR A 21 11.57 -12.39 7.51
N VAL A 22 11.66 -11.98 8.79
CA VAL A 22 12.93 -11.89 9.52
C VAL A 22 13.62 -13.27 9.55
N ASN A 23 12.89 -14.33 9.90
CA ASN A 23 13.43 -15.70 9.86
C ASN A 23 13.92 -16.12 8.47
N ARG A 24 13.19 -15.76 7.40
CA ARG A 24 13.62 -16.04 6.02
C ARG A 24 14.90 -15.28 5.66
N HIS A 25 15.08 -14.06 6.16
CA HIS A 25 16.29 -13.27 5.96
C HIS A 25 17.48 -13.83 6.75
N ILE A 26 17.25 -14.34 7.96
CA ILE A 26 18.28 -15.05 8.74
C ILE A 26 18.73 -16.31 7.98
N THR A 27 17.80 -17.17 7.55
CA THR A 27 18.15 -18.38 6.77
C THR A 27 18.82 -18.04 5.43
N GLY A 28 18.49 -16.89 4.85
CA GLY A 28 19.11 -16.40 3.62
C GLY A 28 20.45 -15.67 3.82
N GLY A 29 20.95 -15.55 5.06
CA GLY A 29 22.20 -14.86 5.37
C GLY A 29 22.18 -13.35 5.15
N LYS A 30 20.98 -12.74 5.04
CA LYS A 30 20.82 -11.29 4.82
C LYS A 30 20.86 -10.47 6.10
N LEU A 31 20.55 -11.10 7.23
CA LEU A 31 20.61 -10.50 8.55
C LEU A 31 21.55 -11.31 9.42
N GLU A 32 22.44 -10.63 10.13
CA GLU A 32 23.35 -11.27 11.06
C GLU A 32 22.56 -11.73 12.30
N SER A 33 22.71 -13.01 12.66
CA SER A 33 21.98 -13.60 13.78
C SER A 33 22.92 -14.37 14.69
N ARG A 34 22.66 -14.32 16.00
CA ARG A 34 23.35 -15.13 17.01
C ARG A 34 22.36 -15.81 17.92
N LEU A 35 22.79 -16.88 18.59
CA LEU A 35 22.02 -17.52 19.64
C LEU A 35 22.54 -17.04 21.00
N PHE A 36 21.70 -16.36 21.78
CA PHE A 36 22.03 -15.85 23.12
C PHE A 36 20.96 -16.34 24.10
N GLU A 37 21.36 -16.98 25.20
CA GLU A 37 20.44 -17.55 26.21
C GLU A 37 19.35 -18.48 25.63
N GLY A 38 19.67 -19.23 24.57
CA GLY A 38 18.72 -20.12 23.90
C GLY A 38 17.65 -19.42 23.05
N ARG A 39 17.70 -18.09 22.92
CA ARG A 39 16.88 -17.31 21.99
C ARG A 39 17.74 -16.79 20.84
N ARG A 40 17.16 -16.71 19.64
CA ARG A 40 17.84 -16.12 18.48
C ARG A 40 17.68 -14.60 18.54
N GLU A 41 18.81 -13.91 18.47
CA GLU A 41 18.91 -12.46 18.37
C GLU A 41 19.41 -12.07 16.99
N VAL A 42 19.00 -10.89 16.52
CA VAL A 42 19.35 -10.32 15.21
C VAL A 42 20.03 -8.98 15.43
N LEU A 43 21.09 -8.71 14.68
CA LEU A 43 21.77 -7.41 14.69
C LEU A 43 20.96 -6.41 13.87
N VAL A 44 20.51 -5.32 14.51
CA VAL A 44 19.75 -4.26 13.84
C VAL A 44 20.55 -2.96 13.91
N SER A 45 20.90 -2.42 12.74
CA SER A 45 21.47 -1.08 12.61
C SER A 45 20.34 -0.07 12.62
N LEU A 46 20.12 0.57 13.77
CA LEU A 46 19.17 1.66 13.89
C LEU A 46 19.77 2.92 13.21
N PRO A 47 19.01 3.62 12.34
CA PRO A 47 19.43 4.94 11.90
C PRO A 47 19.58 5.83 13.14
N ASP A 48 20.72 6.51 13.25
CA ASP A 48 21.01 7.43 14.36
C ASP A 48 19.82 8.39 14.46
N PRO A 49 19.04 8.38 15.56
CA PRO A 49 17.90 9.27 15.67
C PRO A 49 18.46 10.66 15.50
N VAL A 50 18.05 11.35 14.43
CA VAL A 50 18.51 12.71 14.12
C VAL A 50 18.32 13.51 15.40
N ARG A 51 19.42 13.73 16.12
CA ARG A 51 19.40 14.40 17.41
C ARG A 51 18.75 15.75 17.10
N PRO A 52 17.54 16.03 17.62
CA PRO A 52 16.90 17.30 17.34
C PRO A 52 17.91 18.35 17.79
N ALA A 53 18.40 19.14 16.83
CA ALA A 53 19.45 20.10 17.09
C ALA A 53 19.05 20.88 18.33
N ASP A 54 19.84 20.75 19.39
CA ASP A 54 19.65 21.44 20.65
C ASP A 54 19.60 22.94 20.33
N SER A 55 18.39 23.49 20.17
CA SER A 55 18.11 24.91 20.07
C SER A 55 18.25 25.54 21.45
N THR A 56 19.41 25.32 22.08
CA THR A 56 19.77 25.95 23.32
C THR A 56 20.43 27.30 23.02
N LYS A 57 19.58 28.33 23.11
CA LYS A 57 19.85 29.46 24.01
C LYS A 57 21.08 30.31 23.64
N SER A 58 21.02 30.99 22.51
CA SER A 58 21.66 32.31 22.39
C SER A 58 20.71 33.35 23.01
N ALA A 59 21.02 33.75 24.23
CA ALA A 59 20.37 34.84 24.93
C ALA A 59 21.13 36.15 24.64
N ALA A 60 20.49 37.08 23.92
CA ALA A 60 20.64 38.53 24.13
C ALA A 60 19.49 39.30 23.45
N PRO A 61 19.00 40.42 24.03
CA PRO A 61 17.72 41.00 23.70
C PRO A 61 17.84 42.18 22.73
N GLN A 62 16.96 42.27 21.73
CA GLN A 62 16.68 43.55 21.08
C GLN A 62 15.19 43.76 20.81
N ARG A 63 14.68 44.58 21.72
CA ARG A 63 13.50 45.44 21.76
C ARG A 63 13.15 46.09 20.41
N ALA A 64 11.86 45.97 20.08
CA ALA A 64 10.97 46.93 19.40
C ALA A 64 11.36 47.47 18.00
N ALA A 65 10.51 47.20 17.00
CA ALA A 65 9.53 48.17 16.50
C ALA A 65 8.68 47.60 15.34
N SER A 66 7.38 47.82 15.48
CA SER A 66 6.32 48.01 14.47
C SER A 66 6.71 48.01 12.98
N ALA A 67 5.96 47.27 12.14
CA ALA A 67 5.07 47.82 11.11
C ALA A 67 4.61 46.78 10.07
N ALA A 68 3.29 46.58 10.04
CA ALA A 68 2.37 46.40 8.90
C ALA A 68 2.55 45.27 7.84
N PRO A 69 1.42 44.76 7.30
CA PRO A 69 1.37 43.64 6.37
C PRO A 69 1.27 44.09 4.89
N SER A 70 1.80 43.28 3.98
CA SER A 70 1.53 43.32 2.53
C SER A 70 1.62 41.87 2.05
N ALA A 71 0.50 41.24 1.72
CA ALA A 71 -0.22 41.30 0.45
C ALA A 71 0.26 40.24 -0.56
N SER A 72 -0.72 39.44 -0.97
CA SER A 72 -0.87 38.86 -2.31
C SER A 72 0.04 37.73 -2.77
N GLY A 73 -0.57 36.55 -2.83
CA GLY A 73 -0.67 35.81 -4.09
C GLY A 73 0.35 34.69 -4.27
N THR A 74 -0.13 33.45 -4.31
CA THR A 74 -0.18 32.65 -5.55
C THR A 74 -0.98 31.36 -5.31
N THR A 75 -1.95 31.16 -6.20
CA THR A 75 -2.62 29.92 -6.59
C THR A 75 -1.86 28.63 -6.29
N ASP A 76 -2.48 27.75 -5.50
CA ASP A 76 -2.12 26.33 -5.46
C ASP A 76 -3.22 25.52 -6.15
N THR A 77 -2.92 25.16 -7.40
CA THR A 77 -3.77 24.40 -8.32
C THR A 77 -3.51 22.91 -8.07
N PRO A 78 -4.54 22.06 -7.91
CA PRO A 78 -4.35 20.64 -7.68
C PRO A 78 -3.72 19.97 -8.92
N PRO A 79 -2.66 19.15 -8.78
CA PRO A 79 -2.10 18.42 -9.90
C PRO A 79 -3.09 17.32 -10.34
N ALA A 80 -3.46 17.37 -11.61
CA ALA A 80 -4.16 16.30 -12.29
C ALA A 80 -3.30 15.01 -12.29
N PRO A 81 -3.90 13.81 -12.24
CA PRO A 81 -3.17 12.58 -12.47
C PRO A 81 -2.86 12.44 -13.98
N GLU A 82 -1.61 12.73 -14.35
CA GLU A 82 -1.07 12.35 -15.65
C GLU A 82 -0.98 10.81 -15.77
N SER A 83 -1.90 10.28 -16.58
CA SER A 83 -1.65 9.41 -17.72
C SER A 83 -0.24 8.79 -17.88
N THR A 84 -0.27 7.47 -18.03
CA THR A 84 0.62 6.67 -18.90
C THR A 84 2.05 6.38 -18.42
N VAL A 85 2.20 5.23 -17.76
CA VAL A 85 3.34 4.34 -17.99
C VAL A 85 2.80 2.97 -18.37
N ASN A 86 2.62 2.75 -19.67
CA ASN A 86 2.47 1.41 -20.23
C ASN A 86 3.80 0.67 -20.03
N PHE A 87 3.84 -0.20 -19.04
CA PHE A 87 4.95 -1.11 -18.79
C PHE A 87 4.85 -2.26 -19.80
N THR A 88 5.36 -2.04 -21.00
CA THR A 88 5.61 -3.12 -21.97
C THR A 88 6.83 -3.90 -21.49
N MET A 89 6.59 -4.98 -20.74
CA MET A 89 7.60 -6.02 -20.56
C MET A 89 7.83 -6.70 -21.90
N GLY A 90 8.89 -6.24 -22.58
CA GLY A 90 9.56 -7.03 -23.60
C GLY A 90 10.06 -8.32 -22.95
N ALA A 91 9.39 -9.43 -23.24
CA ALA A 91 9.90 -10.76 -22.98
C ALA A 91 11.10 -10.97 -23.91
N ALA A 92 12.28 -10.69 -23.34
CA ALA A 92 13.56 -10.98 -23.91
C ALA A 92 13.62 -12.47 -24.32
N ALA A 93 14.15 -12.67 -25.52
CA ALA A 93 14.59 -13.92 -26.06
C ALA A 93 15.34 -14.75 -25.00
N ASN A 94 14.80 -15.93 -24.70
CA ASN A 94 15.56 -17.02 -24.12
C ASN A 94 15.79 -18.05 -25.23
N ASP A 95 16.53 -17.62 -26.26
CA ASP A 95 17.26 -18.47 -27.18
C ASP A 95 18.37 -19.16 -26.40
N ARG A 96 18.07 -20.32 -25.82
CA ARG A 96 19.05 -21.28 -25.29
C ARG A 96 18.35 -22.62 -25.07
N ASN A 97 18.13 -23.32 -26.18
CA ASN A 97 18.02 -24.77 -26.17
C ASN A 97 18.47 -25.32 -27.53
N ASP A 98 19.75 -25.09 -27.83
CA ASP A 98 20.52 -25.93 -28.74
C ASP A 98 20.77 -27.29 -28.07
N ALA A 99 19.70 -28.05 -27.86
CA ALA A 99 19.80 -29.47 -27.60
C ALA A 99 19.78 -30.17 -28.95
N ALA A 100 20.99 -30.41 -29.47
CA ALA A 100 21.35 -31.39 -30.48
C ALA A 100 20.22 -32.36 -30.86
N SER A 101 19.36 -31.95 -31.79
CA SER A 101 18.55 -32.84 -32.59
C SER A 101 19.44 -33.34 -33.72
N SER A 102 20.29 -34.32 -33.39
CA SER A 102 20.91 -35.15 -34.40
C SER A 102 19.80 -36.00 -35.02
N ASN A 103 19.15 -35.45 -36.04
CA ASN A 103 18.44 -36.22 -37.06
C ASN A 103 19.42 -37.27 -37.59
N PRO A 104 19.22 -38.59 -37.37
CA PRO A 104 19.82 -39.56 -38.26
C PRO A 104 19.12 -39.36 -39.60
N SER A 105 19.74 -38.54 -40.45
CA SER A 105 19.39 -38.43 -41.86
C SER A 105 19.28 -39.84 -42.39
N ALA A 106 18.06 -40.20 -42.77
CA ALA A 106 17.74 -41.39 -43.50
C ALA A 106 18.46 -41.33 -44.86
N ASN A 107 19.75 -41.65 -44.85
CA ASN A 107 20.40 -42.30 -45.97
C ASN A 107 19.86 -43.74 -46.03
N ALA A 108 18.55 -43.85 -46.27
CA ALA A 108 18.02 -44.94 -47.07
C ALA A 108 18.53 -44.69 -48.49
N ALA A 109 19.85 -44.83 -48.66
CA ALA A 109 20.42 -45.19 -49.93
C ALA A 109 19.67 -46.46 -50.31
N ALA A 110 18.82 -46.33 -51.31
CA ALA A 110 18.29 -47.42 -52.07
C ALA A 110 19.50 -48.15 -52.67
N ASP A 111 20.15 -48.98 -51.86
CA ASP A 111 20.86 -50.16 -52.31
C ASP A 111 19.78 -51.01 -52.96
N LYS A 112 19.56 -50.73 -54.24
CA LYS A 112 18.87 -51.62 -55.15
C LYS A 112 19.57 -52.97 -54.97
N PRO A 113 18.86 -54.01 -54.53
CA PRO A 113 19.53 -55.27 -54.25
C PRO A 113 20.22 -55.70 -55.52
N ALA A 114 21.50 -56.08 -55.40
CA ALA A 114 22.34 -56.70 -56.43
C ALA A 114 21.73 -57.99 -57.04
N TYR A 115 20.44 -58.25 -56.80
CA TYR A 115 19.62 -59.30 -57.38
C TYR A 115 19.31 -59.05 -58.86
N GLU A 116 19.20 -57.80 -59.33
CA GLU A 116 18.96 -57.55 -60.77
C GLU A 116 20.16 -57.87 -61.65
N SER A 117 21.38 -57.63 -61.16
CA SER A 117 22.62 -57.97 -61.88
C SER A 117 22.84 -59.48 -61.97
N VAL A 118 22.46 -60.25 -60.94
CA VAL A 118 22.55 -61.72 -60.98
C VAL A 118 21.46 -62.32 -61.86
N ARG A 119 20.24 -61.76 -61.82
CA ARG A 119 19.14 -62.25 -62.67
C ARG A 119 19.44 -62.02 -64.16
N ARG A 120 20.10 -60.92 -64.53
CA ARG A 120 20.48 -60.66 -65.92
C ARG A 120 21.60 -61.58 -66.41
N ALA A 121 22.53 -61.99 -65.55
CA ALA A 121 23.59 -62.94 -65.89
C ALA A 121 23.09 -64.40 -66.03
N MET A 122 21.97 -64.78 -65.39
CA MET A 122 21.41 -66.14 -65.48
C MET A 122 20.67 -66.44 -66.79
N PHE A 123 20.17 -65.43 -67.51
CA PHE A 123 19.39 -65.64 -68.75
C PHE A 123 20.21 -65.50 -70.05
N ASP A 124 21.46 -65.04 -70.00
CA ASP A 124 22.37 -64.94 -71.17
C ASP A 124 23.29 -66.17 -71.35
N SER A 125 22.99 -67.30 -70.69
CA SER A 125 23.78 -68.56 -70.77
C SER A 125 23.00 -69.73 -71.37
N GLU A 126 22.06 -69.47 -72.28
CA GLU A 126 21.47 -70.51 -73.14
C GLU A 126 22.38 -70.74 -74.37
N SER A 127 23.30 -71.71 -74.28
CA SER A 127 23.76 -72.56 -75.42
C SER A 127 25.05 -73.34 -75.17
N ASN A 128 25.68 -73.25 -74.00
CA ASN A 128 26.90 -74.04 -73.72
C ASN A 128 26.61 -75.12 -72.68
N GLU A 129 26.22 -76.31 -73.15
CA GLU A 129 26.08 -77.55 -72.37
C GLU A 129 27.43 -77.96 -71.77
N LYS A 130 27.87 -77.27 -70.73
CA LYS A 130 28.88 -77.79 -69.81
C LYS A 130 28.11 -78.47 -68.67
N PRO A 131 28.39 -79.74 -68.36
CA PRO A 131 27.71 -80.42 -67.27
C PRO A 131 27.86 -79.57 -66.01
N LEU A 132 26.72 -79.17 -65.43
CA LEU A 132 26.65 -78.37 -64.21
C LEU A 132 27.56 -79.02 -63.18
N ASP A 133 28.67 -78.35 -62.90
CA ASP A 133 29.68 -78.85 -61.98
C ASP A 133 29.00 -78.92 -60.60
N LEU A 134 28.78 -80.13 -60.11
CA LEU A 134 28.00 -80.41 -58.89
C LEU A 134 28.51 -79.60 -57.69
N ARG A 135 29.81 -79.29 -57.71
CA ARG A 135 30.48 -78.44 -56.72
C ARG A 135 29.99 -77.00 -56.74
N THR A 136 29.73 -76.43 -57.91
CA THR A 136 29.23 -75.04 -58.01
C THR A 136 27.79 -74.95 -57.49
N MET A 137 26.96 -75.98 -57.73
CA MET A 137 25.60 -76.04 -57.22
C MET A 137 25.58 -76.21 -55.68
N LEU A 138 26.52 -76.99 -55.12
CA LEU A 138 26.73 -77.09 -53.67
C LEU A 138 27.17 -75.74 -53.06
N THR A 139 28.12 -75.04 -53.69
CA THR A 139 28.55 -73.71 -53.21
C THR A 139 27.44 -72.66 -53.29
N LEU A 140 26.53 -72.78 -54.26
CA LEU A 140 25.40 -71.88 -54.37
C LEU A 140 24.37 -72.14 -53.26
N ALA A 141 24.15 -73.42 -52.92
CA ALA A 141 23.28 -73.84 -51.82
C ALA A 141 23.82 -73.36 -50.46
N ASP A 142 25.12 -73.51 -50.20
CA ASP A 142 25.75 -73.01 -48.97
C ASP A 142 25.64 -71.48 -48.88
N SER A 143 25.85 -70.74 -49.99
CA SER A 143 25.73 -69.27 -49.97
C SER A 143 24.28 -68.79 -49.76
N ALA A 144 23.28 -69.60 -50.14
CA ALA A 144 21.88 -69.28 -49.92
C ALA A 144 21.50 -69.49 -48.44
N ASP A 145 22.04 -70.52 -47.81
CA ASP A 145 21.85 -70.78 -46.37
C ASP A 145 22.54 -69.71 -45.51
N ASP A 146 23.75 -69.28 -45.88
CA ASP A 146 24.46 -68.17 -45.22
C ASP A 146 23.68 -66.85 -45.30
N LYS A 147 22.99 -66.58 -46.41
CA LYS A 147 22.18 -65.37 -46.56
C LYS A 147 20.88 -65.45 -45.76
N ALA A 148 20.26 -66.63 -45.69
CA ALA A 148 19.07 -66.83 -44.87
C ALA A 148 19.41 -66.66 -43.39
N SER A 149 20.53 -67.22 -42.93
CA SER A 149 21.00 -67.06 -41.55
C SER A 149 21.38 -65.62 -41.21
N LEU A 150 22.02 -64.89 -42.13
CA LEU A 150 22.33 -63.46 -41.96
C LEU A 150 21.05 -62.61 -41.90
N ALA A 151 20.06 -62.88 -42.75
CA ALA A 151 18.79 -62.16 -42.73
C ALA A 151 18.04 -62.39 -41.41
N VAL A 152 18.00 -63.64 -40.91
CA VAL A 152 17.39 -63.96 -39.61
C VAL A 152 18.14 -63.26 -38.47
N ALA A 153 19.47 -63.25 -38.50
CA ALA A 153 20.27 -62.52 -37.52
C ALA A 153 19.97 -61.00 -37.56
N ALA A 154 19.89 -60.41 -38.75
CA ALA A 154 19.54 -59.00 -38.92
C ALA A 154 18.14 -58.68 -38.39
N TYR A 155 17.13 -59.50 -38.69
CA TYR A 155 15.78 -59.31 -38.16
C TYR A 155 15.72 -59.42 -36.63
N GLN A 156 16.46 -60.37 -36.04
CA GLN A 156 16.54 -60.49 -34.58
C GLN A 156 17.22 -59.26 -33.95
N THR A 157 18.24 -58.68 -34.61
CA THR A 157 18.83 -57.42 -34.12
C THR A 157 17.87 -56.25 -34.26
N LEU A 158 17.16 -56.12 -35.37
CA LEU A 158 16.19 -55.04 -35.60
C LEU A 158 15.05 -55.11 -34.58
N ALA A 159 14.53 -56.31 -34.30
CA ALA A 159 13.50 -56.54 -33.29
C ALA A 159 13.96 -56.13 -31.88
N ARG A 160 15.20 -56.48 -31.49
CA ARG A 160 15.77 -56.04 -30.22
C ARG A 160 15.97 -54.52 -30.16
N THR A 161 16.33 -53.89 -31.27
CA THR A 161 16.51 -52.42 -31.31
C THR A 161 15.18 -51.66 -31.25
N SER A 162 14.11 -52.17 -31.85
CA SER A 162 12.79 -51.51 -31.80
C SER A 162 12.17 -51.60 -30.41
N GLU A 163 12.35 -52.71 -29.70
CA GLU A 163 11.92 -52.86 -28.30
C GLU A 163 12.60 -51.82 -27.38
N MET A 164 13.89 -51.55 -27.58
CA MET A 164 14.60 -50.53 -26.80
C MET A 164 14.07 -49.11 -27.05
N GLN A 165 13.69 -48.77 -28.29
CA GLN A 165 13.12 -47.46 -28.62
C GLN A 165 11.72 -47.24 -28.02
N VAL A 166 10.90 -48.28 -27.96
CA VAL A 166 9.57 -48.19 -27.32
C VAL A 166 9.70 -47.91 -25.83
N HIS A 167 10.70 -48.53 -25.16
CA HIS A 167 10.95 -48.27 -23.75
C HIS A 167 11.47 -46.86 -23.46
N SER A 168 12.32 -46.29 -24.33
CA SER A 168 12.76 -44.89 -24.16
C SER A 168 11.61 -43.90 -24.35
N LEU A 169 10.74 -44.13 -25.35
CA LEU A 169 9.59 -43.25 -25.60
C LEU A 169 8.60 -43.25 -24.44
N ARG A 170 8.35 -44.40 -23.80
CA ARG A 170 7.47 -44.47 -22.62
C ARG A 170 8.02 -43.67 -21.44
N ARG A 171 9.34 -43.70 -21.21
CA ARG A 171 9.96 -42.92 -20.12
C ARG A 171 9.88 -41.42 -20.37
N VAL A 172 10.11 -40.99 -21.61
CA VAL A 172 10.01 -39.57 -22.00
C VAL A 172 8.55 -39.09 -21.91
N ALA A 173 7.60 -39.89 -22.36
CA ALA A 173 6.17 -39.57 -22.27
C ALA A 173 5.72 -39.39 -20.81
N LEU A 174 6.09 -40.30 -19.90
CA LEU A 174 5.78 -40.17 -18.47
C LEU A 174 6.41 -38.91 -17.85
N GLY A 175 7.64 -38.57 -18.26
CA GLY A 175 8.29 -37.32 -17.85
C GLY A 175 7.52 -36.07 -18.28
N ALA A 176 7.03 -36.04 -19.52
CA ALA A 176 6.24 -34.92 -20.03
C ALA A 176 4.92 -34.74 -19.26
N TRP A 177 4.21 -35.85 -18.97
CA TRP A 177 2.98 -35.80 -18.17
C TRP A 177 3.22 -35.31 -16.74
N ALA A 178 4.34 -35.71 -16.12
CA ALA A 178 4.72 -35.19 -14.80
C ALA A 178 4.95 -33.68 -14.83
N ALA A 179 5.63 -33.16 -15.85
CA ALA A 179 5.85 -31.72 -16.01
C ALA A 179 4.53 -30.94 -16.17
N VAL A 180 3.58 -31.46 -16.96
CA VAL A 180 2.24 -30.88 -17.10
C VAL A 180 1.49 -30.86 -15.77
N GLY A 181 1.56 -31.96 -14.99
CA GLY A 181 0.96 -32.03 -13.67
C GLY A 181 1.49 -30.97 -12.70
N VAL A 182 2.80 -30.74 -12.70
CA VAL A 182 3.44 -29.70 -11.87
C VAL A 182 3.01 -28.30 -12.31
N MET A 183 2.96 -28.01 -13.62
CA MET A 183 2.47 -26.72 -14.10
C MET A 183 1.01 -26.47 -13.72
N ALA A 184 0.15 -27.48 -13.86
CA ALA A 184 -1.27 -27.38 -13.49
C ALA A 184 -1.44 -27.12 -11.98
N ALA A 185 -0.70 -27.86 -11.13
CA ALA A 185 -0.72 -27.65 -9.68
C ALA A 185 -0.23 -26.24 -9.31
N GLY A 186 0.83 -25.75 -9.98
CA GLY A 186 1.35 -24.40 -9.80
C GLY A 186 0.32 -23.32 -10.15
N ALA A 187 -0.39 -23.48 -11.26
CA ALA A 187 -1.45 -22.55 -11.68
C ALA A 187 -2.60 -22.50 -10.66
N ILE A 188 -3.05 -23.65 -10.16
CA ILE A 188 -4.11 -23.73 -9.14
C ILE A 188 -3.67 -23.04 -7.84
N MET A 189 -2.43 -23.28 -7.38
CA MET A 189 -1.90 -22.61 -6.19
C MET A 189 -1.78 -21.09 -6.39
N ALA A 190 -1.34 -20.64 -7.57
CA ALA A 190 -1.21 -19.22 -7.86
C ALA A 190 -2.58 -18.49 -7.87
N VAL A 191 -3.59 -19.09 -8.50
CA VAL A 191 -4.96 -18.54 -8.51
C VAL A 191 -5.55 -18.55 -7.10
N GLY A 192 -5.43 -19.66 -6.37
CA GLY A 192 -5.92 -19.76 -5.00
C GLY A 192 -5.29 -18.73 -4.06
N TRP A 193 -3.98 -18.49 -4.22
CA TRP A 193 -3.27 -17.45 -3.46
C TRP A 193 -3.75 -16.03 -3.81
N GLY A 194 -4.01 -15.76 -5.09
CA GLY A 194 -4.57 -14.49 -5.56
C GLY A 194 -5.96 -14.23 -4.97
N THR A 195 -6.88 -15.19 -5.08
CA THR A 195 -8.23 -15.07 -4.53
C THR A 195 -8.22 -14.89 -3.01
N TYR A 196 -7.39 -15.66 -2.29
CA TYR A 196 -7.25 -15.50 -0.84
C TYR A 196 -6.79 -14.09 -0.44
N ARG A 197 -5.82 -13.53 -1.17
CA ARG A 197 -5.33 -12.15 -0.95
C ARG A 197 -6.43 -11.11 -1.20
N LEU A 198 -7.21 -11.24 -2.27
CA LEU A 198 -8.32 -10.31 -2.53
C LEU A 198 -9.35 -10.34 -1.41
N THR A 199 -9.81 -11.53 -0.99
CA THR A 199 -10.81 -11.64 0.09
C THR A 199 -10.31 -11.09 1.42
N THR A 200 -9.03 -11.32 1.77
CA THR A 200 -8.46 -10.73 2.99
C THR A 200 -8.37 -9.20 2.94
N SER A 201 -8.14 -8.61 1.76
CA SER A 201 -8.03 -7.16 1.61
C SER A 201 -9.36 -6.41 1.80
N GLU A 202 -10.47 -7.04 1.43
CA GLU A 202 -11.81 -6.46 1.63
C GLU A 202 -12.17 -6.39 3.12
N GLY A 203 -11.81 -7.41 3.90
CA GLY A 203 -12.00 -7.43 5.35
C GLY A 203 -11.18 -6.37 6.09
N THR A 204 -9.95 -6.09 5.66
CA THR A 204 -9.14 -5.01 6.25
C THR A 204 -9.64 -3.63 5.87
N SER A 205 -10.21 -3.47 4.68
CA SER A 205 -10.70 -2.18 4.20
C SER A 205 -11.95 -1.73 4.96
N SER A 206 -12.84 -2.65 5.30
CA SER A 206 -14.01 -2.33 6.13
C SER A 206 -13.60 -1.96 7.56
N TYR A 207 -12.63 -2.67 8.14
CA TYR A 207 -12.08 -2.35 9.46
C TYR A 207 -11.39 -0.99 9.50
N LEU A 208 -10.56 -0.68 8.51
CA LEU A 208 -9.91 0.64 8.39
C LEU A 208 -10.93 1.76 8.21
N ARG A 209 -11.98 1.54 7.40
CA ARG A 209 -13.07 2.52 7.26
C ARG A 209 -13.80 2.74 8.58
N ALA A 210 -14.07 1.68 9.34
CA ALA A 210 -14.68 1.77 10.67
C ALA A 210 -13.79 2.55 11.64
N GLN A 211 -12.48 2.30 11.66
CA GLN A 211 -11.54 3.07 12.47
C GLN A 211 -11.49 4.55 12.07
N VAL A 212 -11.49 4.85 10.77
CA VAL A 212 -11.50 6.24 10.28
C VAL A 212 -12.79 6.96 10.67
N THR A 213 -13.94 6.27 10.66
CA THR A 213 -15.19 6.86 11.14
C THR A 213 -15.16 7.11 12.64
N ASP A 214 -14.60 6.19 13.43
CA ASP A 214 -14.48 6.34 14.88
C ASP A 214 -13.50 7.45 15.27
N GLN A 215 -12.36 7.58 14.57
CA GLN A 215 -11.44 8.70 14.79
C GLN A 215 -12.07 10.04 14.39
N LYS A 216 -12.92 10.06 13.36
CA LYS A 216 -13.60 11.28 12.94
C LYS A 216 -14.60 11.76 13.99
N THR A 217 -15.31 10.85 14.67
CA THR A 217 -16.21 11.23 15.77
C THR A 217 -15.43 11.74 16.96
N GLU A 218 -14.28 11.14 17.28
CA GLU A 218 -13.39 11.61 18.36
C GLU A 218 -12.80 13.00 18.07
N ILE A 219 -12.36 13.27 16.84
CA ILE A 219 -11.83 14.59 16.45
C ILE A 219 -12.92 15.67 16.55
N ASN A 220 -14.14 15.35 16.10
CA ASN A 220 -15.27 16.29 16.21
C ASN A 220 -15.58 16.57 17.69
N HIS A 221 -15.56 15.54 18.53
CA HIS A 221 -15.77 15.68 19.97
C HIS A 221 -14.71 16.59 20.63
N LEU A 222 -13.43 16.36 20.34
CA LEU A 222 -12.34 17.19 20.87
C LEU A 222 -12.40 18.64 20.33
N THR A 223 -12.86 18.81 19.09
CA THR A 223 -13.06 20.15 18.51
C THR A 223 -14.18 20.90 19.24
N ASP A 224 -15.29 20.22 19.52
CA ASP A 224 -16.41 20.78 20.30
C ASP A 224 -15.97 21.14 21.72
N GLU A 225 -15.19 20.28 22.38
CA GLU A 225 -14.64 20.58 23.72
C GLU A 225 -13.70 21.79 23.71
N ARG A 226 -12.80 21.87 22.72
CA ARG A 226 -11.92 23.03 22.56
C ARG A 226 -12.71 24.32 22.37
N ASP A 227 -13.77 24.28 21.59
CA ASP A 227 -14.58 25.47 21.29
C ASP A 227 -15.43 25.87 22.51
N ARG A 228 -15.92 24.91 23.30
CA ARG A 228 -16.53 25.18 24.62
C ARG A 228 -15.54 25.86 25.56
N ALA A 229 -14.32 25.32 25.69
CA ALA A 229 -13.29 25.91 26.55
C ALA A 229 -12.91 27.33 26.10
N ARG A 230 -12.84 27.59 24.78
CA ARG A 230 -12.61 28.95 24.25
C ARG A 230 -13.73 29.91 24.59
N ASN A 231 -14.99 29.46 24.47
CA ASN A 231 -16.15 30.28 24.82
C ASN A 231 -16.18 30.62 26.32
N GLU A 232 -15.78 29.68 27.19
CA GLU A 232 -15.66 29.92 28.62
C GLU A 232 -14.57 30.93 28.96
N LEU A 233 -13.41 30.87 28.29
CA LEU A 233 -12.34 31.85 28.47
C LEU A 233 -12.80 33.26 28.05
N VAL A 234 -13.47 33.39 26.91
CA VAL A 234 -14.02 34.68 26.45
C VAL A 234 -15.05 35.21 27.46
N ARG A 235 -15.91 34.34 27.97
CA ARG A 235 -16.90 34.72 29.00
C ARG A 235 -16.24 35.23 30.27
N LEU A 236 -15.25 34.51 30.80
CA LEU A 236 -14.50 34.92 32.00
C LEU A 236 -13.76 36.24 31.77
N GLN A 237 -13.21 36.44 30.57
CA GLN A 237 -12.55 37.69 30.20
C GLN A 237 -13.54 38.87 30.22
N ILE A 238 -14.75 38.70 29.67
CA ILE A 238 -15.80 39.72 29.71
C ILE A 238 -16.24 40.00 31.16
N GLU A 239 -16.39 38.97 31.99
CA GLU A 239 -16.73 39.14 33.41
C GLU A 239 -15.63 39.89 34.17
N SER A 240 -14.35 39.59 33.90
CA SER A 240 -13.22 40.31 34.51
C SER A 240 -13.17 41.78 34.08
N ALA A 241 -13.41 42.09 32.81
CA ALA A 241 -13.47 43.45 32.30
C ALA A 241 -14.60 44.25 32.98
N ARG A 242 -15.77 43.64 33.17
CA ARG A 242 -16.89 44.26 33.90
C ARG A 242 -16.57 44.54 35.36
N LEU A 243 -15.83 43.66 36.04
CA LEU A 243 -15.39 43.90 37.40
C LEU A 243 -14.37 45.04 37.46
N GLN A 244 -13.47 45.10 36.49
CA GLN A 244 -12.48 46.17 36.40
C GLN A 244 -13.14 47.54 36.12
N ASP A 245 -14.15 47.58 35.25
CA ASP A 245 -14.96 48.79 34.99
C ASP A 245 -15.72 49.24 36.25
N ARG A 246 -16.18 48.31 37.10
CA ARG A 246 -16.78 48.67 38.39
C ARG A 246 -15.76 49.24 39.36
N LEU A 247 -14.54 48.72 39.38
CA LEU A 247 -13.48 49.23 40.24
C LEU A 247 -13.02 50.63 39.80
N SER A 248 -12.91 50.90 38.50
CA SER A 248 -12.60 52.24 38.00
C SER A 248 -13.70 53.25 38.33
N GLN A 249 -14.98 52.87 38.17
CA GLN A 249 -16.11 53.72 38.58
C GLN A 249 -16.08 54.07 40.08
N LEU A 250 -15.71 53.13 40.94
CA LEU A 250 -15.57 53.38 42.38
C LEU A 250 -14.39 54.32 42.69
N ALA A 251 -13.26 54.16 41.99
CA ALA A 251 -12.12 55.05 42.13
C ALA A 251 -12.46 56.49 41.67
N ASP A 252 -13.17 56.64 40.56
CA ASP A 252 -13.63 57.94 40.06
C ASP A 252 -14.59 58.60 41.06
N ALA A 253 -15.56 57.86 41.59
CA ALA A 253 -16.47 58.34 42.62
C ALA A 253 -15.74 58.80 43.89
N GLN A 254 -14.67 58.10 44.30
CA GLN A 254 -13.84 58.52 45.42
C GLN A 254 -13.11 59.83 45.13
N SER A 255 -12.52 59.97 43.94
CA SER A 255 -11.83 61.22 43.56
C SER A 255 -12.78 62.42 43.55
N VAL A 256 -14.00 62.26 43.03
CA VAL A 256 -15.03 63.30 43.05
C VAL A 256 -15.43 63.65 44.48
N ALA A 257 -15.58 62.64 45.36
CA ALA A 257 -15.88 62.87 46.76
C ALA A 257 -14.75 63.63 47.50
N GLU A 258 -13.48 63.36 47.16
CA GLU A 258 -12.34 64.11 47.70
C GLU A 258 -12.30 65.55 47.21
N ILE A 259 -12.54 65.79 45.92
CA ILE A 259 -12.63 67.14 45.34
C ILE A 259 -13.77 67.92 46.03
N ALA A 260 -14.93 67.28 46.25
CA ALA A 260 -16.04 67.90 46.95
C ALA A 260 -15.69 68.28 48.40
N ARG A 261 -14.96 67.41 49.13
CA ARG A 261 -14.46 67.72 50.48
C ARG A 261 -13.47 68.88 50.49
N TYR A 262 -12.57 68.94 49.51
CA TYR A 262 -11.62 70.03 49.38
C TYR A 262 -12.32 71.36 49.11
N ALA A 263 -13.28 71.39 48.18
CA ALA A 263 -14.10 72.57 47.90
C ALA A 263 -14.91 73.03 49.12
N LEU A 264 -15.46 72.10 49.90
CA LEU A 264 -16.18 72.46 51.13
C LEU A 264 -15.24 73.12 52.18
N ARG A 265 -13.98 72.66 52.26
CA ARG A 265 -12.98 73.22 53.17
C ARG A 265 -12.55 74.63 52.76
N THR A 266 -12.40 74.91 51.47
CA THR A 266 -12.03 76.24 50.97
C THR A 266 -13.16 77.26 51.18
N ILE A 267 -14.42 76.88 50.99
CA ILE A 267 -15.58 77.73 51.32
C ILE A 267 -15.56 78.10 52.81
N LYS A 268 -15.34 77.11 53.69
CA LYS A 268 -15.31 77.36 55.15
C LYS A 268 -14.16 78.27 55.58
N GLN A 269 -13.01 78.25 54.90
CA GLN A 269 -11.90 79.17 55.20
C GLN A 269 -12.17 80.60 54.73
N ASN A 270 -12.84 80.80 53.58
CA ASN A 270 -13.18 82.13 53.09
C ASN A 270 -14.21 82.86 53.97
N ASP A 271 -15.11 82.13 54.63
CA ASP A 271 -16.16 82.70 55.48
C ASP A 271 -15.63 83.27 56.83
N LEU A 272 -14.42 82.89 57.24
CA LEU A 272 -13.78 83.36 58.47
C LEU A 272 -12.81 84.55 58.27
N GLY A 273 -12.60 85.01 57.03
CA GLY A 273 -11.50 85.92 56.68
C GLY A 273 -11.85 87.26 56.02
N SER A 274 -13.09 87.51 55.59
CA SER A 274 -13.39 88.71 54.78
C SER A 274 -14.52 89.57 55.33
N SER A 275 -14.16 90.79 55.73
CA SER A 275 -15.10 91.93 55.79
C SER A 275 -15.71 92.20 54.40
N PRO A 276 -16.95 92.71 54.33
CA PRO A 276 -17.65 92.95 53.08
C PRO A 276 -17.08 94.19 52.38
N ILE A 277 -16.24 93.98 51.36
CA ILE A 277 -15.97 95.01 50.35
C ILE A 277 -16.75 94.64 49.10
N ALA A 278 -17.86 95.35 48.91
CA ALA A 278 -18.69 95.30 47.73
C ALA A 278 -17.87 95.69 46.49
N THR A 279 -17.66 94.76 45.57
CA THR A 279 -17.38 95.12 44.17
C THR A 279 -18.09 94.13 43.25
N GLN A 280 -18.83 94.72 42.31
CA GLN A 280 -19.76 94.11 41.36
C GLN A 280 -19.10 93.17 40.33
N PRO A 281 -19.92 92.36 39.62
CA PRO A 281 -19.46 91.26 38.78
C PRO A 281 -19.07 91.73 37.37
N THR A 282 -17.97 91.20 36.84
CA THR A 282 -17.68 91.26 35.40
C THR A 282 -17.73 89.85 34.83
N VAL A 283 -18.76 89.64 34.02
CA VAL A 283 -19.04 88.43 33.25
C VAL A 283 -18.01 88.34 32.12
N ALA A 284 -17.12 87.36 32.17
CA ALA A 284 -16.34 86.93 31.01
C ALA A 284 -16.66 85.46 30.76
N ALA A 285 -17.64 85.26 29.89
CA ALA A 285 -17.95 83.98 29.30
C ALA A 285 -16.71 83.42 28.61
N SER A 286 -16.26 82.24 29.01
CA SER A 286 -15.41 81.37 28.20
C SER A 286 -15.88 79.95 28.40
N ALA A 287 -16.96 79.66 27.66
CA ALA A 287 -17.42 78.30 27.41
C ALA A 287 -16.30 77.56 26.66
N THR A 288 -15.48 76.81 27.39
CA THR A 288 -14.64 75.78 26.78
C THR A 288 -15.41 74.48 26.96
N GLN A 289 -16.20 74.16 25.94
CA GLN A 289 -16.80 72.84 25.77
C GLN A 289 -15.72 71.77 25.92
N PRO A 290 -15.93 70.69 26.68
CA PRO A 290 -15.17 69.48 26.46
C PRO A 290 -15.57 68.97 25.08
N THR A 291 -14.67 69.13 24.12
CA THR A 291 -14.75 68.47 22.81
C THR A 291 -14.78 66.97 23.07
N LEU A 292 -15.98 66.41 23.09
CA LEU A 292 -16.23 65.01 22.83
C LEU A 292 -15.70 64.75 21.42
N VAL A 293 -14.47 64.24 21.32
CA VAL A 293 -13.95 63.67 20.07
C VAL A 293 -14.70 62.35 19.89
N GLU A 294 -15.91 62.47 19.36
CA GLU A 294 -16.64 61.40 18.72
C GLU A 294 -15.86 61.08 17.43
N GLY A 295 -14.84 60.24 17.58
CA GLY A 295 -14.22 59.59 16.44
C GLY A 295 -15.27 58.71 15.77
N PRO A 296 -15.44 58.76 14.44
CA PRO A 296 -16.30 57.85 13.73
C PRO A 296 -15.67 56.46 13.78
N ILE A 297 -15.95 55.69 14.83
CA ILE A 297 -15.85 54.24 14.74
C ILE A 297 -17.05 53.83 13.89
N LYS A 298 -16.81 53.86 12.58
CA LYS A 298 -17.55 53.17 11.56
C LYS A 298 -17.94 51.78 12.13
N PRO A 299 -19.23 51.51 12.40
CA PRO A 299 -19.64 50.14 12.52
C PRO A 299 -19.56 49.58 11.10
N ASP A 300 -18.45 48.92 10.77
CA ASP A 300 -18.48 47.91 9.73
C ASP A 300 -19.35 46.77 10.30
N THR A 301 -20.67 47.03 10.33
CA THR A 301 -21.71 46.04 10.31
C THR A 301 -21.54 45.32 8.98
N HIS A 302 -20.63 44.37 8.94
CA HIS A 302 -20.79 43.24 8.06
C HIS A 302 -22.00 42.46 8.58
N SER A 303 -23.18 42.88 8.13
CA SER A 303 -24.29 41.97 7.96
C SER A 303 -23.76 40.78 7.16
N PRO A 304 -23.88 39.52 7.63
CA PRO A 304 -24.03 38.44 6.68
C PRO A 304 -25.39 38.65 6.00
N THR A 305 -25.36 39.33 4.86
CA THR A 305 -26.37 39.15 3.82
C THR A 305 -26.29 37.69 3.39
N THR A 306 -27.05 36.83 4.07
CA THR A 306 -27.46 35.54 3.53
C THR A 306 -28.88 35.71 3.01
N GLN A 307 -28.97 36.22 1.79
CA GLN A 307 -30.12 36.12 0.90
C GLN A 307 -29.60 35.47 -0.40
N PRO A 308 -30.39 34.77 -1.21
CA PRO A 308 -31.55 33.91 -0.97
C PRO A 308 -31.31 32.46 -1.45
N ALA A 309 -32.25 31.58 -1.12
CA ALA A 309 -32.72 30.46 -1.94
C ALA A 309 -31.78 29.89 -3.01
N HIS A 310 -31.18 28.73 -2.71
CA HIS A 310 -30.82 27.80 -3.77
C HIS A 310 -32.07 27.44 -4.59
N PRO A 311 -31.99 27.44 -5.93
CA PRO A 311 -33.05 26.94 -6.76
C PRO A 311 -33.27 25.47 -6.45
N ALA A 312 -34.55 25.10 -6.40
CA ALA A 312 -35.04 23.74 -6.57
C ALA A 312 -34.51 23.18 -7.90
N GLY A 313 -33.29 22.66 -7.88
CA GLY A 313 -32.77 21.74 -8.87
C GLY A 313 -33.37 20.37 -8.58
N GLY A 314 -34.63 20.20 -9.01
CA GLY A 314 -35.24 18.90 -9.14
C GLY A 314 -34.42 18.06 -10.13
N ILE A 315 -33.47 17.29 -9.59
CA ILE A 315 -32.98 16.11 -10.31
C ILE A 315 -34.10 15.11 -10.15
N ALA A 316 -34.79 14.90 -11.27
CA ALA A 316 -35.79 13.88 -11.44
C ALA A 316 -35.36 12.61 -10.71
N ALA A 317 -36.20 12.17 -9.78
CA ALA A 317 -36.29 10.79 -9.37
C ALA A 317 -36.60 9.97 -10.64
N GLY A 318 -35.55 9.57 -11.35
CA GLY A 318 -35.64 8.42 -12.23
C GLY A 318 -36.09 7.24 -11.37
N PRO A 319 -37.07 6.44 -11.81
CA PRO A 319 -37.46 5.26 -11.07
C PRO A 319 -36.23 4.36 -10.96
N VAL A 320 -35.71 4.21 -9.74
CA VAL A 320 -34.86 3.06 -9.41
C VAL A 320 -35.77 1.85 -9.61
N THR A 321 -35.64 1.26 -10.79
CA THR A 321 -36.12 -0.08 -11.07
C THR A 321 -35.45 -0.98 -10.05
N GLN A 322 -36.19 -1.37 -9.01
CA GLN A 322 -35.89 -2.56 -8.24
C GLN A 322 -35.66 -3.70 -9.23
N PRO A 323 -34.49 -4.34 -9.27
CA PRO A 323 -34.45 -5.72 -9.74
C PRO A 323 -35.21 -6.55 -8.70
N ALA A 324 -36.47 -6.79 -9.02
CA ALA A 324 -37.21 -7.92 -8.49
C ALA A 324 -36.44 -9.19 -8.87
N SER A 325 -35.64 -9.69 -7.94
CA SER A 325 -35.15 -11.06 -7.98
C SER A 325 -34.95 -11.56 -6.55
N LYS A 326 -36.06 -12.05 -5.99
CA LYS A 326 -36.03 -13.35 -5.29
C LYS A 326 -35.25 -14.32 -6.18
N PRO A 327 -34.39 -15.16 -5.59
CA PRO A 327 -34.91 -16.47 -5.25
C PRO A 327 -34.73 -16.79 -3.77
N ALA A 328 -35.76 -17.45 -3.24
CA ALA A 328 -35.74 -18.11 -1.96
C ALA A 328 -34.53 -19.05 -1.90
N LEU A 329 -33.54 -18.72 -1.06
CA LEU A 329 -32.56 -19.70 -0.64
C LEU A 329 -33.20 -20.55 0.45
N THR A 330 -33.67 -21.70 -0.01
CA THR A 330 -34.04 -22.89 0.72
C THR A 330 -33.19 -23.07 1.96
N GLY A 331 -33.84 -23.31 3.10
CA GLY A 331 -33.19 -23.58 4.37
C GLY A 331 -32.18 -24.72 4.27
N GLN A 332 -30.91 -24.37 4.25
CA GLN A 332 -29.83 -25.32 4.50
C GLN A 332 -29.68 -25.41 6.01
N ARG A 333 -30.31 -26.44 6.57
CA ARG A 333 -30.09 -26.89 7.95
C ARG A 333 -28.58 -27.08 8.17
N PRO A 334 -27.97 -26.47 9.19
CA PRO A 334 -26.62 -26.83 9.59
C PRO A 334 -26.67 -28.27 10.12
N THR A 335 -26.14 -29.22 9.35
CA THR A 335 -25.73 -30.52 9.87
C THR A 335 -24.55 -30.28 10.78
N TYR A 336 -24.82 -30.30 12.10
CA TYR A 336 -23.78 -30.47 13.10
C TYR A 336 -23.13 -31.83 12.86
N ILE A 337 -21.96 -31.83 12.23
CA ILE A 337 -21.06 -32.99 12.27
C ILE A 337 -20.52 -33.03 13.69
N THR A 338 -21.19 -33.79 14.55
CA THR A 338 -20.63 -34.22 15.82
C THR A 338 -19.43 -35.10 15.50
N ASN A 339 -18.22 -34.54 15.65
CA ASN A 339 -17.00 -35.31 15.67
C ASN A 339 -16.98 -36.09 16.99
N SER A 340 -17.67 -37.22 17.02
CA SER A 340 -17.48 -38.26 18.02
C SER A 340 -16.09 -38.85 17.81
N ARG A 341 -15.11 -38.21 18.43
CA ARG A 341 -13.74 -38.71 18.57
C ARG A 341 -13.79 -39.84 19.59
N GLU A 342 -13.91 -41.08 19.12
CA GLU A 342 -13.75 -42.25 19.96
C GLU A 342 -12.37 -42.20 20.64
N PRO A 343 -12.29 -42.47 21.96
CA PRO A 343 -11.02 -42.63 22.64
C PRO A 343 -10.37 -43.93 22.17
N PHE A 344 -9.21 -43.80 21.54
CA PHE A 344 -8.31 -44.89 21.23
C PHE A 344 -7.81 -45.49 22.55
N ASP A 345 -8.21 -46.73 22.84
CA ASP A 345 -7.77 -47.51 24.00
C ASP A 345 -6.53 -48.35 23.60
N PRO A 346 -5.33 -48.06 24.13
CA PRO A 346 -4.15 -48.89 23.89
C PRO A 346 -4.02 -49.94 24.99
N ARG A 347 -4.41 -51.18 24.66
CA ARG A 347 -3.98 -52.38 25.37
C ARG A 347 -3.17 -53.28 24.45
#